data_AF-A0A6S7LQI3-F1
#
_entry.id   AF-A0A6S7LQI3-F1
#
_cell.length_a   1.000
_cell.length_b   1.000
_cell.length_c   1.000
_cell.angle_alpha   90.00
_cell.angle_beta   90.00
_cell.angle_gamma   90.00
#
_symmetry.space_group_name_H-M   'P 1'
#
loop_
_entity.id
_entity.type
_entity.pdbx_description
1 polymer ?
#
loop_
_entity_poly.entity_id
_entity_poly.type
_entity_poly.pdbx_seq_one_letter_code
_entity_poly.pdbx_strand_id
1 'polypeptide(L)'
;MIKNNRLPNELSDVFTSNETSQKVKYTEINITRDNKDKTEGYGFDYSEYAADEQTKENLENNDDYAEISEEYPDKSDVGESTKLRQAVDLLIGSVDVRQLYDNGHSMEDLIKSCSWKGLNCKNGKISKHWTQSWNYKYGNCYTFNNGVDKDKNPMRILKASKPGPSHGLTLQLDIEQSLYIGALTQGAGVRVTLHEQGVMPFPYEDGFSVAPGMATSVGLRKVMIKRLDGFNRRDCLTDPTPSKKNIYRIFSNITNYSQQACLNSCLGKTQWFTCGCSESAYPSGNIPCDAFNTKESKILLHVVNNIYSGSML
;
A
#
# COMPACT_ATOMS: atom_id res chain seq x y z
N MET A 1 4.96 1.57 -10.32
CA MET A 1 4.18 0.31 -10.28
C MET A 1 4.97 -0.75 -11.05
N ILE A 2 4.31 -1.77 -11.61
CA ILE A 2 4.89 -2.76 -12.53
C ILE A 2 5.37 -2.02 -13.79
N LYS A 3 6.57 -2.36 -14.28
CA LYS A 3 7.11 -1.84 -15.53
C LYS A 3 6.31 -2.42 -16.71
N ASN A 4 6.02 -1.61 -17.72
CA ASN A 4 5.27 -2.05 -18.90
C ASN A 4 5.92 -3.23 -19.66
N ASN A 5 7.23 -3.39 -19.58
CA ASN A 5 7.98 -4.49 -20.19
C ASN A 5 8.14 -5.72 -19.27
N ARG A 6 7.51 -5.71 -18.09
CA ARG A 6 7.50 -6.81 -17.11
C ARG A 6 6.09 -7.12 -16.62
N LEU A 7 5.11 -6.91 -17.51
CA LEU A 7 3.75 -7.31 -17.23
C LEU A 7 3.66 -8.83 -17.21
N PRO A 8 3.00 -9.43 -16.20
CA PRO A 8 2.65 -10.85 -16.22
C PRO A 8 1.91 -11.21 -17.50
N ASN A 9 2.05 -12.44 -17.99
CA ASN A 9 1.40 -12.86 -19.23
C ASN A 9 -0.14 -12.73 -19.15
N GLU A 10 -0.74 -12.85 -17.96
CA GLU A 10 -2.19 -12.62 -17.78
C GLU A 10 -2.59 -11.15 -18.00
N LEU A 11 -1.63 -10.23 -17.88
CA LEU A 11 -1.80 -8.81 -18.17
C LEU A 11 -1.20 -8.40 -19.52
N SER A 12 -0.28 -9.16 -20.11
CA SER A 12 0.33 -8.78 -21.39
C SER A 12 -0.72 -8.64 -22.50
N ASP A 13 -1.72 -9.52 -22.51
CA ASP A 13 -2.84 -9.48 -23.47
C ASP A 13 -3.71 -8.23 -23.30
N VAL A 14 -3.80 -7.74 -22.06
CA VAL A 14 -4.56 -6.57 -21.61
C VAL A 14 -3.86 -5.26 -21.99
N PHE A 15 -2.53 -5.31 -22.20
CA PHE A 15 -1.69 -4.14 -22.46
C PHE A 15 -1.13 -4.07 -23.89
N THR A 16 -1.60 -4.92 -24.81
CA THR A 16 -1.21 -4.83 -26.23
C THR A 16 -1.66 -3.51 -26.84
N SER A 17 -0.72 -2.57 -26.93
CA SER A 17 -0.87 -1.33 -27.69
C SER A 17 -0.19 -1.51 -29.04
N ASN A 18 -0.97 -1.45 -30.12
CA ASN A 18 -0.39 -1.14 -31.42
C ASN A 18 0.00 0.34 -31.40
N GLU A 19 1.27 0.61 -31.71
CA GLU A 19 1.75 1.95 -32.02
C GLU A 19 0.79 2.62 -33.02
N THR A 20 0.49 3.91 -32.77
CA THR A 20 -0.30 4.86 -33.59
C THR A 20 -1.80 5.02 -33.35
N SER A 21 -2.45 4.34 -32.41
CA SER A 21 -3.76 4.76 -31.91
C SER A 21 -4.03 4.16 -30.54
N GLN A 22 -4.36 4.99 -29.55
CA GLN A 22 -4.84 4.59 -28.22
C GLN A 22 -6.14 3.77 -28.36
N LYS A 23 -6.03 2.47 -28.63
CA LYS A 23 -7.10 1.48 -28.50
C LYS A 23 -6.50 0.25 -27.88
N VAL A 24 -6.61 0.16 -26.56
CA VAL A 24 -6.25 -1.05 -25.82
C VAL A 24 -7.41 -2.03 -26.01
N LYS A 25 -7.14 -3.21 -26.57
CA LYS A 25 -8.13 -4.30 -26.64
C LYS A 25 -8.05 -5.07 -25.32
N TYR A 26 -9.16 -5.10 -24.59
CA TYR A 26 -9.26 -5.84 -23.34
C TYR A 26 -10.00 -7.15 -23.57
N THR A 27 -9.33 -8.28 -23.33
CA THR A 27 -9.95 -9.59 -23.19
C THR A 27 -10.26 -9.81 -21.70
N GLU A 28 -11.33 -10.53 -21.36
CA GLU A 28 -11.63 -10.89 -19.98
C GLU A 28 -10.45 -11.63 -19.35
N ILE A 29 -9.84 -11.03 -18.31
CA ILE A 29 -8.83 -11.72 -17.52
C ILE A 29 -9.56 -12.69 -16.59
N ASN A 30 -9.58 -13.97 -16.97
CA ASN A 30 -10.01 -15.03 -16.07
C ASN A 30 -8.90 -15.29 -15.04
N ILE A 31 -8.84 -14.45 -14.00
CA ILE A 31 -8.01 -14.74 -12.83
C ILE A 31 -8.70 -15.87 -12.08
N THR A 32 -8.19 -17.09 -12.21
CA THR A 32 -8.59 -18.20 -11.34
C THR A 32 -8.21 -17.84 -9.91
N ARG A 33 -9.22 -17.50 -9.09
CA ARG A 33 -9.10 -17.29 -7.64
C ARG A 33 -8.73 -18.62 -6.99
N ASP A 34 -7.44 -18.87 -6.82
CA ASP A 34 -6.97 -20.08 -6.14
C ASP A 34 -7.32 -19.93 -4.65
N ASN A 35 -8.35 -20.64 -4.18
CA ASN A 35 -8.90 -20.62 -2.80
C ASN A 35 -7.94 -21.24 -1.76
N LYS A 36 -6.63 -21.17 -1.97
CA LYS A 36 -5.67 -21.62 -0.96
C LYS A 36 -5.60 -20.57 0.12
N ASP A 37 -6.19 -20.91 1.25
CA ASP A 37 -6.05 -20.19 2.50
C ASP A 37 -4.56 -20.12 2.86
N LYS A 38 -3.86 -19.03 2.48
CA LYS A 38 -2.43 -18.85 2.78
C LYS A 38 -2.19 -18.62 4.29
N THR A 39 -3.25 -18.69 5.11
CA THR A 39 -3.21 -18.58 6.56
C THR A 39 -2.88 -19.90 7.28
N GLU A 40 -2.78 -21.04 6.59
CA GLU A 40 -2.47 -22.36 7.18
C GLU A 40 -1.14 -22.46 7.96
N GLY A 41 -0.30 -21.41 7.96
CA GLY A 41 0.91 -21.31 8.79
C GLY A 41 0.83 -20.33 9.98
N TYR A 42 -0.28 -19.59 10.12
CA TYR A 42 -0.34 -18.42 10.99
C TYR A 42 -1.28 -18.56 12.20
N GLY A 43 -2.07 -19.63 12.28
CA GLY A 43 -2.71 -20.10 13.52
C GLY A 43 -3.45 -19.02 14.32
N PHE A 44 -4.25 -18.18 13.67
CA PHE A 44 -4.91 -17.07 14.33
C PHE A 44 -6.40 -17.32 14.54
N ASP A 45 -6.85 -17.25 15.79
CA ASP A 45 -8.26 -17.15 16.15
C ASP A 45 -8.69 -15.67 16.14
N TYR A 46 -9.66 -15.37 15.29
CA TYR A 46 -10.21 -14.04 15.06
C TYR A 46 -11.75 -14.04 15.11
N SER A 47 -12.33 -15.07 15.72
CA SER A 47 -13.79 -15.22 15.91
C SER A 47 -14.48 -13.97 16.49
N GLU A 48 -13.76 -13.18 17.29
CA GLU A 48 -14.21 -11.90 17.87
C GLU A 48 -14.57 -10.81 16.85
N TYR A 49 -14.05 -10.88 15.61
CA TYR A 49 -14.32 -9.91 14.53
C TYR A 49 -15.32 -10.42 13.49
N ALA A 50 -15.83 -11.64 13.64
CA ALA A 50 -16.80 -12.19 12.72
C ALA A 50 -18.17 -11.54 12.95
N ALA A 51 -18.74 -10.94 11.91
CA ALA A 51 -20.16 -10.61 11.90
C ALA A 51 -20.97 -11.92 12.09
N ASP A 52 -21.99 -11.88 12.95
CA ASP A 52 -22.91 -13.00 13.09
C ASP A 52 -23.66 -13.30 11.77
N GLU A 53 -24.17 -14.52 11.62
CA GLU A 53 -24.83 -14.96 10.37
C GLU A 53 -26.04 -14.09 10.01
N GLN A 54 -26.75 -13.58 11.01
CA GLN A 54 -27.91 -12.70 10.82
C GLN A 54 -27.49 -11.33 10.24
N THR A 55 -26.33 -10.80 10.67
CA THR A 55 -25.73 -9.59 10.13
C THR A 55 -25.27 -9.81 8.69
N LYS A 56 -24.70 -10.98 8.37
CA LYS A 56 -24.33 -11.36 7.00
C LYS A 56 -25.56 -11.47 6.07
N GLU A 57 -26.66 -12.08 6.54
CA GLU A 57 -27.92 -12.13 5.77
C GLU A 57 -28.55 -10.73 5.62
N ASN A 58 -28.57 -9.92 6.67
CA ASN A 58 -29.11 -8.56 6.59
C ASN A 58 -28.30 -7.67 5.64
N LEU A 59 -27.00 -7.92 5.50
CA LEU A 59 -26.10 -7.23 4.58
C LEU A 59 -26.36 -7.53 3.11
N GLU A 60 -26.69 -8.79 2.81
CA GLU A 60 -27.08 -9.20 1.47
C GLU A 60 -28.43 -8.56 1.07
N ASN A 61 -29.30 -8.33 2.06
CA ASN A 61 -30.67 -7.82 1.90
C ASN A 61 -30.84 -6.30 2.12
N ASN A 62 -29.79 -5.56 2.48
CA ASN A 62 -29.87 -4.10 2.62
C ASN A 62 -29.75 -3.46 1.23
N ASP A 63 -30.73 -2.62 0.88
CA ASP A 63 -31.06 -2.23 -0.49
C ASP A 63 -30.81 -0.75 -0.79
N ASP A 64 -29.98 -0.05 -0.01
CA ASP A 64 -29.58 1.32 -0.36
C ASP A 64 -28.57 1.33 -1.53
N TYR A 65 -29.10 1.01 -2.71
CA TYR A 65 -28.37 0.87 -3.96
C TYR A 65 -27.75 2.20 -4.42
N ALA A 66 -28.33 3.33 -4.01
CA ALA A 66 -27.85 4.65 -4.40
C ALA A 66 -26.47 4.92 -3.78
N GLU A 67 -26.31 4.77 -2.46
CA GLU A 67 -25.02 4.93 -1.78
C GLU A 67 -23.97 3.94 -2.31
N ILE A 68 -24.37 2.70 -2.58
CA ILE A 68 -23.49 1.67 -3.15
C ILE A 68 -22.98 2.10 -4.53
N SER A 69 -23.86 2.57 -5.42
CA SER A 69 -23.50 2.96 -6.78
C SER A 69 -22.60 4.20 -6.85
N GLU A 70 -22.64 5.07 -5.85
CA GLU A 70 -21.77 6.25 -5.77
C GLU A 70 -20.34 5.90 -5.36
N GLU A 71 -20.16 5.02 -4.36
CA GLU A 71 -18.82 4.61 -3.89
C GLU A 71 -18.23 3.47 -4.75
N TYR A 72 -19.06 2.51 -5.14
CA TYR A 72 -18.72 1.34 -5.96
C TYR A 72 -19.60 1.29 -7.22
N PRO A 73 -19.32 2.13 -8.23
CA PRO A 73 -20.11 2.17 -9.46
C PRO A 73 -20.04 0.86 -10.25
N ASP A 74 -21.12 0.56 -10.97
CA ASP A 74 -21.19 -0.62 -11.81
C ASP A 74 -20.09 -0.60 -12.89
N LYS A 75 -19.63 -1.80 -13.27
CA LYS A 75 -18.64 -1.96 -14.33
C LYS A 75 -19.06 -1.26 -15.62
N SER A 76 -20.34 -1.21 -15.95
CA SER A 76 -20.84 -0.55 -17.16
C SER A 76 -20.68 0.98 -17.13
N ASP A 77 -20.70 1.59 -15.95
CA ASP A 77 -20.68 3.05 -15.76
C ASP A 77 -19.27 3.65 -15.71
N VAL A 78 -18.25 2.84 -15.47
CA VAL A 78 -16.86 3.32 -15.34
C VAL A 78 -16.04 3.25 -16.63
N GLY A 79 -15.10 4.19 -16.75
CA GLY A 79 -14.14 4.25 -17.85
C GLY A 79 -13.16 3.07 -17.89
N GLU A 80 -12.53 2.85 -19.05
CA GLU A 80 -11.60 1.73 -19.28
C GLU A 80 -10.40 1.71 -18.32
N SER A 81 -9.86 2.88 -17.96
CA SER A 81 -8.76 2.99 -17.00
C SER A 81 -9.13 2.47 -15.61
N THR A 82 -10.38 2.66 -15.19
CA THR A 82 -10.89 2.17 -13.88
C THR A 82 -11.07 0.66 -13.92
N LYS A 83 -11.63 0.12 -15.02
CA LYS A 83 -11.73 -1.33 -15.23
C LYS A 83 -10.37 -2.01 -15.18
N LEU A 84 -9.40 -1.43 -15.87
CA LEU A 84 -8.03 -1.90 -15.91
C LEU A 84 -7.37 -1.82 -14.53
N ARG A 85 -7.61 -0.73 -13.80
CA ARG A 85 -7.12 -0.56 -12.44
C ARG A 85 -7.60 -1.67 -11.52
N GLN A 86 -8.91 -1.94 -11.54
CA GLN A 86 -9.52 -3.00 -10.73
C GLN A 86 -8.92 -4.37 -11.06
N ALA A 87 -8.75 -4.67 -12.36
CA ALA A 87 -8.13 -5.93 -12.79
C ALA A 87 -6.68 -6.10 -12.30
N VAL A 88 -5.89 -5.01 -12.34
CA VAL A 88 -4.52 -5.02 -11.82
C VAL A 88 -4.48 -5.14 -10.30
N ASP A 89 -5.37 -4.46 -9.58
CA ASP A 89 -5.46 -4.56 -8.12
C ASP A 89 -5.84 -6.00 -7.70
N LEU A 90 -6.74 -6.68 -8.43
CA LEU A 90 -7.08 -8.09 -8.22
C LEU A 90 -5.89 -9.03 -8.47
N LEU A 91 -5.10 -8.79 -9.53
CA LEU A 91 -3.92 -9.62 -9.79
C LEU A 91 -2.86 -9.42 -8.71
N ILE A 92 -2.53 -8.16 -8.39
CA ILE A 92 -1.51 -7.82 -7.39
C ILE A 92 -1.90 -8.37 -6.02
N GLY A 93 -3.18 -8.35 -5.66
CA GLY A 93 -3.66 -8.95 -4.41
C GLY A 93 -3.57 -10.48 -4.38
N SER A 94 -3.66 -11.14 -5.54
CA SER A 94 -3.65 -12.61 -5.63
C SER A 94 -2.23 -13.21 -5.65
N VAL A 95 -1.25 -12.47 -6.17
CA VAL A 95 0.14 -12.91 -6.35
C VAL A 95 0.98 -12.67 -5.08
N ASP A 96 1.92 -13.57 -4.79
CA ASP A 96 2.87 -13.37 -3.69
C ASP A 96 3.76 -12.14 -3.96
N VAL A 97 3.84 -11.24 -2.98
CA VAL A 97 4.60 -9.98 -3.07
C VAL A 97 6.05 -10.19 -3.52
N ARG A 98 6.67 -11.33 -3.20
CA ARG A 98 8.05 -11.63 -3.63
C ARG A 98 8.19 -11.68 -5.14
N GLN A 99 7.18 -12.21 -5.83
CA GLN A 99 7.15 -12.28 -7.30
C GLN A 99 6.90 -10.90 -7.92
N LEU A 100 6.21 -10.02 -7.20
CA LEU A 100 5.92 -8.67 -7.68
C LEU A 100 7.14 -7.74 -7.68
N TYR A 101 8.10 -7.97 -6.77
CA TYR A 101 9.33 -7.16 -6.70
C TYR A 101 10.10 -7.13 -8.01
N ASP A 102 10.14 -8.26 -8.72
CA ASP A 102 10.85 -8.39 -10.00
C ASP A 102 10.18 -7.59 -11.12
N ASN A 103 8.88 -7.32 -11.00
CA ASN A 103 8.11 -6.58 -11.99
C ASN A 103 8.14 -5.06 -11.76
N GLY A 104 8.59 -4.60 -10.59
CA GLY A 104 8.65 -3.18 -10.24
C GLY A 104 9.92 -2.45 -10.70
N HIS A 105 9.98 -1.14 -10.43
CA HIS A 105 11.19 -0.34 -10.62
C HIS A 105 12.28 -0.74 -9.62
N SER A 106 13.49 -1.01 -10.10
CA SER A 106 14.62 -1.39 -9.24
C SER A 106 15.22 -0.17 -8.54
N MET A 107 15.98 -0.39 -7.45
CA MET A 107 16.64 0.70 -6.74
C MET A 107 17.75 1.30 -7.59
N GLU A 108 18.43 0.42 -8.33
CA GLU A 108 19.57 0.71 -9.18
C GLU A 108 19.16 1.63 -10.35
N ASP A 109 17.97 1.38 -10.91
CA ASP A 109 17.37 2.18 -11.97
C ASP A 109 16.82 3.48 -11.39
N LEU A 110 16.02 3.43 -10.32
CA LEU A 110 15.34 4.59 -9.76
C LEU A 110 16.31 5.62 -9.16
N ILE A 111 17.29 5.18 -8.37
CA ILE A 111 18.22 6.08 -7.67
C ILE A 111 19.53 6.12 -8.45
N LYS A 112 19.72 7.12 -9.31
CA LYS A 112 20.97 7.27 -10.09
C LYS A 112 22.15 7.71 -9.22
N SER A 113 21.95 8.69 -8.34
CA SER A 113 22.95 9.13 -7.37
C SER A 113 22.34 9.39 -6.00
N CYS A 114 23.13 9.18 -4.95
CA CYS A 114 22.71 9.29 -3.55
C CYS A 114 23.86 9.84 -2.71
N SER A 115 23.61 10.93 -1.99
CA SER A 115 24.54 11.52 -1.02
C SER A 115 23.86 11.73 0.33
N TRP A 116 24.45 11.20 1.39
CA TRP A 116 24.08 11.48 2.77
C TRP A 116 25.28 12.10 3.48
N LYS A 117 25.18 13.39 3.85
CA LYS A 117 26.30 14.15 4.42
C LYS A 117 27.57 14.12 3.55
N GLY A 118 27.42 14.11 2.23
CA GLY A 118 28.54 14.00 1.28
C GLY A 118 29.06 12.57 1.08
N LEU A 119 28.57 11.58 1.83
CA LEU A 119 28.93 10.18 1.63
C LEU A 119 27.98 9.54 0.62
N ASN A 120 28.54 8.74 -0.29
CA ASN A 120 27.73 7.96 -1.22
C ASN A 120 26.83 6.99 -0.42
N CYS A 121 25.52 7.11 -0.59
CA CYS A 121 24.53 6.26 0.06
C CYS A 121 23.88 5.23 -0.87
N LYS A 122 24.27 5.19 -2.15
CA LYS A 122 23.88 4.12 -3.09
C LYS A 122 24.83 2.94 -2.96
N ASN A 123 26.13 3.23 -2.78
CA ASN A 123 27.21 2.25 -2.70
C ASN A 123 27.97 2.36 -1.37
N GLY A 124 28.74 1.32 -1.02
CA GLY A 124 29.64 1.34 0.13
C GLY A 124 28.92 1.16 1.48
N LYS A 125 29.49 1.70 2.56
CA LYS A 125 29.05 1.38 3.94
C LYS A 125 27.67 1.93 4.30
N ILE A 126 27.18 2.95 3.60
CA ILE A 126 25.89 3.58 3.89
C ILE A 126 24.74 2.91 3.11
N SER A 127 25.03 2.17 2.04
CA SER A 127 23.99 1.55 1.19
C SER A 127 23.10 0.57 1.95
N LYS A 128 23.62 -0.11 2.98
CA LYS A 128 22.86 -1.00 3.86
C LYS A 128 21.71 -0.34 4.62
N HIS A 129 21.65 1.00 4.66
CA HIS A 129 20.53 1.73 5.26
C HIS A 129 19.31 1.84 4.35
N TRP A 130 19.39 1.32 3.11
CA TRP A 130 18.23 1.19 2.24
C TRP A 130 17.52 -0.13 2.47
N THR A 131 16.20 -0.04 2.54
CA THR A 131 15.29 -1.19 2.65
C THR A 131 14.25 -1.12 1.54
N GLN A 132 13.79 -2.28 1.08
CA GLN A 132 12.75 -2.39 0.05
C GLN A 132 11.44 -2.84 0.68
N SER A 133 10.33 -2.33 0.15
CA SER A 133 8.96 -2.75 0.48
C SER A 133 8.08 -2.65 -0.76
N TRP A 134 6.95 -3.34 -0.76
CA TRP A 134 5.95 -3.28 -1.82
C TRP A 134 4.75 -2.46 -1.37
N ASN A 135 4.25 -1.59 -2.24
CA ASN A 135 2.99 -0.90 -2.06
C ASN A 135 2.03 -1.26 -3.20
N TYR A 136 0.78 -1.58 -2.87
CA TYR A 136 -0.24 -2.00 -3.84
C TYR A 136 -0.45 -0.98 -4.98
N LYS A 137 -0.30 0.32 -4.71
CA LYS A 137 -0.53 1.40 -5.67
C LYS A 137 0.73 1.83 -6.42
N TYR A 138 1.88 1.82 -5.77
CA TYR A 138 3.12 2.37 -6.34
C TYR A 138 4.16 1.30 -6.73
N GLY A 139 4.00 0.04 -6.29
CA GLY A 139 4.96 -1.05 -6.49
C GLY A 139 6.15 -0.94 -5.54
N ASN A 140 7.36 -1.19 -6.04
CA ASN A 140 8.59 -1.12 -5.26
C ASN A 140 8.81 0.26 -4.63
N CYS A 141 8.98 0.26 -3.31
CA CYS A 141 9.31 1.43 -2.51
C CYS A 141 10.66 1.23 -1.81
N TYR A 142 11.48 2.27 -1.76
CA TYR A 142 12.80 2.25 -1.13
C TYR A 142 12.86 3.24 0.02
N THR A 143 13.14 2.75 1.22
CA THR A 143 13.19 3.56 2.44
C THR A 143 14.63 3.66 2.93
N PHE A 144 15.12 4.89 3.03
CA PHE A 144 16.42 5.19 3.62
C PHE A 144 16.31 5.35 5.14
N ASN A 145 17.26 4.75 5.86
CA ASN A 145 17.44 4.93 7.31
C ASN A 145 16.21 4.52 8.14
N ASN A 146 15.61 3.36 7.81
CA ASN A 146 14.44 2.81 8.50
C ASN A 146 14.74 2.16 9.87
N GLY A 147 16.02 2.15 10.30
CA GLY A 147 16.43 1.53 11.56
C GLY A 147 16.60 0.01 11.51
N VAL A 148 16.47 -0.61 10.34
CA VAL A 148 16.75 -2.03 10.10
C VAL A 148 17.52 -2.22 8.78
N ASP A 149 18.19 -3.36 8.62
CA ASP A 149 18.81 -3.77 7.35
C ASP A 149 17.82 -4.50 6.43
N LYS A 150 18.31 -5.01 5.30
CA LYS A 150 17.54 -5.78 4.32
C LYS A 150 16.93 -7.05 4.94
N ASP A 151 17.64 -7.66 5.89
CA ASP A 151 17.24 -8.87 6.61
C ASP A 151 16.41 -8.56 7.87
N LYS A 152 15.98 -7.30 8.02
CA LYS A 152 15.18 -6.78 9.14
C LYS A 152 15.89 -6.82 10.50
N ASN A 153 17.22 -6.94 10.52
CA ASN A 153 17.98 -6.83 11.75
C ASN A 153 18.11 -5.37 12.19
N PRO A 154 18.06 -5.07 13.49
CA PRO A 154 18.22 -3.70 14.00
C PRO A 154 19.52 -3.05 13.52
N MET A 155 19.39 -1.81 13.05
CA MET A 155 20.50 -0.99 12.57
C MET A 155 20.56 0.35 13.30
N ARG A 156 21.78 0.84 13.47
CA ARG A 156 22.02 2.19 14.00
C ARG A 156 21.37 3.25 13.10
N ILE A 157 20.50 4.07 13.67
CA ILE A 157 19.86 5.18 12.97
C ILE A 157 20.88 6.30 12.70
N LEU A 158 20.94 6.74 11.44
CA LEU A 158 21.73 7.89 11.01
C LEU A 158 21.04 9.19 11.45
N LYS A 159 21.82 10.14 11.98
CA LYS A 159 21.31 11.43 12.49
C LYS A 159 21.95 12.57 11.73
N ALA A 160 21.18 13.58 11.34
CA ALA A 160 21.72 14.86 10.86
C ALA A 160 22.13 15.72 12.07
N SER A 161 23.35 16.29 12.04
CA SER A 161 23.90 17.05 13.17
C SER A 161 23.89 18.56 12.92
N LYS A 162 23.78 18.96 11.66
CA LYS A 162 23.77 20.35 11.20
C LYS A 162 22.64 20.51 10.17
N PRO A 163 21.95 21.66 10.14
CA PRO A 163 21.00 21.96 9.08
C PRO A 163 21.74 22.20 7.76
N GLY A 164 20.99 22.13 6.65
CA GLY A 164 21.46 22.47 5.31
C GLY A 164 21.58 21.26 4.36
N PRO A 165 21.47 21.48 3.04
CA PRO A 165 21.45 20.39 2.05
C PRO A 165 22.69 19.50 2.07
N SER A 166 23.88 20.06 2.33
CA SER A 166 25.15 19.31 2.39
C SER A 166 25.22 18.29 3.53
N HIS A 167 24.37 18.44 4.55
CA HIS A 167 24.27 17.53 5.70
C HIS A 167 23.01 16.66 5.69
N GLY A 168 22.19 16.79 4.63
CA GLY A 168 20.97 16.02 4.43
C GLY A 168 21.14 14.85 3.47
N LEU A 169 19.99 14.35 3.00
CA LEU A 169 19.88 13.37 1.92
C LEU A 169 19.68 14.11 0.59
N THR A 170 20.55 13.84 -0.38
CA THR A 170 20.42 14.32 -1.76
C THR A 170 20.31 13.13 -2.68
N LEU A 171 19.28 13.11 -3.52
CA LEU A 171 19.00 12.06 -4.47
C LEU A 171 18.91 12.63 -5.88
N GLN A 172 19.45 11.89 -6.84
CA GLN A 172 19.12 12.07 -8.25
C GLN A 172 18.36 10.83 -8.70
N LEU A 173 17.16 11.05 -9.20
CA LEU A 173 16.22 9.98 -9.52
C LEU A 173 15.99 9.89 -11.03
N ASP A 174 15.83 8.67 -11.53
CA ASP A 174 15.33 8.39 -12.86
C ASP A 174 14.00 7.67 -12.73
N ILE A 175 12.92 8.33 -13.15
CA ILE A 175 11.57 7.81 -12.99
C ILE A 175 11.21 6.76 -14.04
N GLU A 176 12.05 6.54 -15.05
CA GLU A 176 11.80 5.61 -16.15
C GLU A 176 10.42 5.83 -16.80
N GLN A 177 10.11 7.08 -17.16
CA GLN A 177 8.77 7.44 -17.67
C GLN A 177 8.33 6.63 -18.91
N SER A 178 9.28 6.18 -19.73
CA SER A 178 9.02 5.30 -20.88
C SER A 178 8.51 3.90 -20.50
N LEU A 179 8.70 3.49 -19.24
CA LEU A 179 8.25 2.20 -18.72
C LEU A 179 6.90 2.27 -18.01
N TYR A 180 6.24 3.43 -18.05
CA TYR A 180 4.94 3.61 -17.44
C TYR A 180 3.84 2.89 -18.22
N ILE A 181 2.82 2.46 -17.47
CA ILE A 181 1.58 1.95 -18.03
C ILE A 181 0.64 3.14 -18.21
N GLY A 182 0.53 3.66 -19.43
CA GLY A 182 -0.19 4.91 -19.72
C GLY A 182 -1.65 4.92 -19.26
N ALA A 183 -2.36 3.81 -19.40
CA ALA A 183 -3.76 3.70 -18.97
C ALA A 183 -3.96 3.68 -17.43
N LEU A 184 -2.91 3.41 -16.65
CA LEU A 184 -2.94 3.39 -15.18
C LEU A 184 -2.27 4.58 -14.53
N THR A 185 -1.41 5.30 -15.26
CA THR A 185 -0.51 6.31 -14.70
C THR A 185 -0.91 7.68 -15.18
N GLN A 186 -1.60 8.44 -14.34
CA GLN A 186 -2.15 9.77 -14.68
C GLN A 186 -1.11 10.90 -14.58
N GLY A 187 0.03 10.68 -13.93
CA GLY A 187 1.03 11.72 -13.70
C GLY A 187 2.45 11.17 -13.63
N ALA A 188 3.43 12.00 -14.00
CA ALA A 188 4.84 11.67 -13.96
C ALA A 188 5.53 12.23 -12.72
N GLY A 189 6.32 11.39 -12.04
CA GLY A 189 7.08 11.79 -10.87
C GLY A 189 7.32 10.67 -9.88
N VAL A 190 7.79 11.04 -8.69
CA VAL A 190 7.96 10.13 -7.56
C VAL A 190 7.08 10.54 -6.40
N ARG A 191 6.59 9.55 -5.65
CA ARG A 191 5.87 9.76 -4.39
C ARG A 191 6.87 9.61 -3.24
N VAL A 192 6.98 10.63 -2.40
CA VAL A 192 7.90 10.65 -1.26
C VAL A 192 7.11 10.71 0.03
N THR A 193 7.51 9.93 1.03
CA THR A 193 6.86 9.89 2.34
C THR A 193 7.91 10.03 3.44
N LEU A 194 7.60 10.87 4.42
CA LEU A 194 8.44 11.11 5.58
C LEU A 194 7.76 10.45 6.77
N HIS A 195 8.42 9.47 7.39
CA HIS A 195 7.84 8.70 8.48
C HIS A 195 8.88 8.39 9.55
N GLU A 196 8.40 7.98 10.73
CA GLU A 196 9.26 7.51 11.81
C GLU A 196 9.82 6.10 11.52
N GLN A 197 10.98 5.78 12.09
CA GLN A 197 11.55 4.43 11.99
C GLN A 197 10.63 3.39 12.63
N GLY A 198 10.53 2.23 11.99
CA GLY A 198 9.75 1.11 12.52
C GLY A 198 8.23 1.21 12.37
N VAL A 199 7.73 2.30 11.77
CA VAL A 199 6.30 2.49 11.43
C VAL A 199 6.05 2.12 9.95
N MET A 200 4.87 1.59 9.64
CA MET A 200 4.45 1.34 8.25
C MET A 200 4.28 2.67 7.48
N PRO A 201 4.97 2.89 6.34
CA PRO A 201 4.72 4.05 5.51
C PRO A 201 3.46 3.88 4.65
N PHE A 202 2.67 4.96 4.55
CA PHE A 202 1.44 5.04 3.78
C PHE A 202 1.57 6.13 2.69
N PRO A 203 2.26 5.83 1.56
CA PRO A 203 2.60 6.84 0.56
C PRO A 203 1.40 7.41 -0.22
N TYR A 204 0.27 6.71 -0.19
CA TYR A 204 -0.94 7.22 -0.82
C TYR A 204 -1.54 8.35 0.03
N GLU A 205 -1.66 8.12 1.33
CA GLU A 205 -2.25 8.98 2.35
C GLU A 205 -1.31 10.12 2.79
N ASP A 206 -0.07 9.78 3.17
CA ASP A 206 0.87 10.71 3.81
C ASP A 206 1.97 11.24 2.86
N GLY A 207 1.96 10.79 1.61
CA GLY A 207 2.98 11.16 0.63
C GLY A 207 2.83 12.58 0.08
N PHE A 208 3.90 13.10 -0.52
CA PHE A 208 3.85 14.22 -1.44
C PHE A 208 4.51 13.84 -2.77
N SER A 209 4.10 14.52 -3.85
CA SER A 209 4.58 14.22 -5.20
C SER A 209 5.73 15.15 -5.57
N VAL A 210 6.76 14.60 -6.20
CA VAL A 210 7.89 15.35 -6.74
C VAL A 210 7.92 15.18 -8.25
N ALA A 211 7.80 16.29 -8.97
CA ALA A 211 7.80 16.31 -10.43
C ALA A 211 9.21 16.06 -10.99
N PRO A 212 9.32 15.39 -12.16
CA PRO A 212 10.60 15.24 -12.85
C PRO A 212 11.03 16.57 -13.51
N GLY A 213 12.29 16.65 -13.93
CA GLY A 213 12.82 17.76 -14.73
C GLY A 213 13.30 18.98 -13.95
N MET A 214 12.96 19.11 -12.66
CA MET A 214 13.45 20.19 -11.80
C MET A 214 13.97 19.67 -10.46
N ALA A 215 14.94 20.38 -9.88
CA ALA A 215 15.40 20.10 -8.54
C ALA A 215 14.36 20.54 -7.51
N THR A 216 13.99 19.64 -6.59
CA THR A 216 13.08 19.93 -5.48
C THR A 216 13.84 19.91 -4.16
N SER A 217 13.70 20.97 -3.36
CA SER A 217 14.29 21.07 -2.03
C SER A 217 13.21 20.96 -0.97
N VAL A 218 13.36 20.02 -0.03
CA VAL A 218 12.38 19.76 1.04
C VAL A 218 13.02 20.03 2.39
N GLY A 219 12.61 21.14 3.03
CA GLY A 219 13.01 21.49 4.39
C GLY A 219 12.13 20.78 5.42
N LEU A 220 12.73 20.20 6.46
CA LEU A 220 12.01 19.44 7.49
C LEU A 220 12.04 20.16 8.84
N ARG A 221 10.89 20.19 9.53
CA ARG A 221 10.77 20.58 10.94
C ARG A 221 10.17 19.43 11.72
N LYS A 222 10.91 18.90 12.70
CA LYS A 222 10.41 17.87 13.61
C LYS A 222 9.61 18.50 14.74
N VAL A 223 8.36 18.08 14.92
CA VAL A 223 7.48 18.46 16.03
C VAL A 223 7.12 17.19 16.79
N MET A 224 7.28 17.20 18.10
CA MET A 224 6.95 16.06 18.98
C MET A 224 5.79 16.44 19.88
N ILE A 225 4.74 15.62 19.87
CA ILE A 225 3.57 15.79 20.74
C ILE A 225 3.55 14.62 21.72
N LYS A 226 3.68 14.91 23.02
CA LYS A 226 3.51 13.91 24.08
C LYS A 226 2.16 14.13 24.74
N ARG A 227 1.25 13.16 24.58
CA ARG A 227 -0.04 13.16 25.27
C ARG A 227 0.11 12.51 26.65
N LEU A 228 -0.64 13.00 27.62
CA LEU A 228 -0.73 12.40 28.96
C LEU A 228 -2.07 11.70 29.09
N ASP A 229 -2.09 10.44 29.51
CA ASP A 229 -3.31 9.76 29.94
C ASP A 229 -3.59 10.09 31.41
N GLY A 230 -3.97 11.34 31.66
CA GLY A 230 -4.09 11.90 33.02
C GLY A 230 -5.16 11.24 33.89
N PHE A 231 -6.11 10.53 33.27
CA PHE A 231 -7.21 9.85 33.96
C PHE A 231 -7.03 8.33 34.00
N ASN A 232 -5.91 7.80 33.50
CA ASN A 232 -5.62 6.36 33.39
C ASN A 232 -6.78 5.58 32.72
N ARG A 233 -7.45 6.24 31.75
CA ARG A 233 -8.60 5.68 31.02
C ARG A 233 -8.14 4.77 29.88
N ARG A 234 -6.83 4.74 29.60
CA ARG A 234 -6.22 4.02 28.48
C ARG A 234 -6.65 4.55 27.12
N ASP A 235 -6.99 5.85 27.07
CA ASP A 235 -7.33 6.56 25.83
C ASP A 235 -6.09 6.67 24.89
N CYS A 236 -4.89 6.54 25.45
CA CYS A 236 -3.63 6.52 24.71
C CYS A 236 -2.75 5.35 25.16
N LEU A 237 -2.19 4.61 24.20
CA LEU A 237 -1.26 3.53 24.48
C LEU A 237 0.08 4.10 24.97
N THR A 238 0.57 3.57 26.09
CA THR A 238 1.89 3.93 26.64
C THR A 238 3.03 3.17 25.97
N ASP A 239 2.79 1.92 25.58
CA ASP A 239 3.70 1.09 24.80
C ASP A 239 3.41 1.29 23.30
N PRO A 240 4.37 1.80 22.50
CA PRO A 240 4.20 1.96 21.07
C PRO A 240 4.31 0.63 20.32
N THR A 241 4.47 -0.52 20.98
CA THR A 241 4.52 -1.82 20.32
C THR A 241 3.15 -2.13 19.69
N PRO A 242 3.07 -2.34 18.36
CA PRO A 242 1.81 -2.66 17.70
C PRO A 242 1.28 -4.01 18.20
N SER A 243 -0.04 -4.18 18.29
CA SER A 243 -0.65 -5.46 18.68
C SER A 243 -0.12 -6.62 17.83
N LYS A 244 0.02 -7.82 18.42
CA LYS A 244 0.34 -9.05 17.66
C LYS A 244 -0.69 -9.33 16.56
N LYS A 245 -1.92 -8.83 16.74
CA LYS A 245 -3.00 -8.90 15.75
C LYS A 245 -2.83 -7.85 14.63
N ASN A 246 -1.93 -6.87 14.69
CA ASN A 246 -1.81 -5.87 13.61
C ASN A 246 -1.32 -6.50 12.30
N ILE A 247 -2.02 -6.28 11.17
CA ILE A 247 -1.68 -6.95 9.89
C ILE A 247 -0.30 -6.52 9.38
N TYR A 248 0.07 -5.25 9.54
CA TYR A 248 1.38 -4.75 9.13
C TYR A 248 2.50 -5.27 10.03
N ARG A 249 2.22 -5.58 11.30
CA ARG A 249 3.18 -6.27 12.17
C ARG A 249 3.45 -7.68 11.66
N ILE A 250 2.40 -8.38 11.23
CA ILE A 250 2.49 -9.76 10.74
C ILE A 250 3.20 -9.81 9.38
N PHE A 251 2.74 -9.03 8.41
CA PHE A 251 3.20 -9.11 7.02
C PHE A 251 4.42 -8.23 6.70
N SER A 252 4.68 -7.19 7.49
CA SER A 252 5.79 -6.24 7.22
C SER A 252 6.77 -6.07 8.38
N ASN A 253 6.54 -6.78 9.51
CA ASN A 253 7.38 -6.77 10.70
C ASN A 253 7.67 -5.37 11.26
N ILE A 254 6.64 -4.51 11.29
CA ILE A 254 6.75 -3.19 11.92
C ILE A 254 6.93 -3.31 13.43
N THR A 255 7.70 -2.40 14.02
CA THR A 255 8.02 -2.41 15.46
C THR A 255 7.26 -1.35 16.24
N ASN A 256 6.74 -0.32 15.56
CA ASN A 256 6.09 0.82 16.16
C ASN A 256 4.66 0.98 15.64
N TYR A 257 3.77 1.35 16.54
CA TYR A 257 2.37 1.62 16.29
C TYR A 257 2.18 2.92 15.50
N SER A 258 1.22 2.92 14.59
CA SER A 258 0.61 4.12 14.05
C SER A 258 -0.91 3.97 13.99
N GLN A 259 -1.61 5.10 14.10
CA GLN A 259 -3.06 5.15 14.01
C GLN A 259 -3.55 4.58 12.68
N GLN A 260 -2.95 4.99 11.56
CA GLN A 260 -3.31 4.50 10.23
C GLN A 260 -3.13 2.98 10.10
N ALA A 261 -2.02 2.43 10.60
CA ALA A 261 -1.80 0.98 10.57
C ALA A 261 -2.83 0.22 11.43
N CYS A 262 -3.32 0.82 12.51
CA CYS A 262 -4.37 0.25 13.35
C CYS A 262 -5.72 0.24 12.64
N LEU A 263 -6.12 1.38 12.08
CA LEU A 263 -7.38 1.53 11.33
C LEU A 263 -7.42 0.58 10.13
N ASN A 264 -6.37 0.59 9.31
CA ASN A 264 -6.26 -0.29 8.15
C ASN A 264 -6.19 -1.77 8.56
N SER A 265 -5.57 -2.10 9.70
CA SER A 265 -5.61 -3.47 10.23
C SER A 265 -7.02 -3.89 10.61
N CYS A 266 -7.82 -2.99 11.18
CA CYS A 266 -9.20 -3.26 11.54
C CYS A 266 -10.04 -3.45 10.28
N LEU A 267 -9.99 -2.50 9.34
CA LEU A 267 -10.72 -2.55 8.07
C LEU A 267 -10.43 -3.83 7.28
N GLY A 268 -9.15 -4.10 6.97
CA GLY A 268 -8.79 -5.27 6.17
C GLY A 268 -9.18 -6.60 6.82
N LYS A 269 -9.14 -6.68 8.15
CA LYS A 269 -9.60 -7.87 8.89
C LYS A 269 -11.11 -8.01 8.87
N THR A 270 -11.84 -6.94 9.17
CA THR A 270 -13.31 -6.98 9.20
C THR A 270 -13.85 -7.31 7.81
N GLN A 271 -13.27 -6.75 6.74
CA GLN A 271 -13.58 -7.13 5.36
C GLN A 271 -13.37 -8.63 5.14
N TRP A 272 -12.22 -9.16 5.54
CA TRP A 272 -11.93 -10.59 5.43
C TRP A 272 -12.94 -11.48 6.17
N PHE A 273 -13.23 -11.22 7.45
CA PHE A 273 -14.15 -12.06 8.23
C PHE A 273 -15.60 -12.00 7.77
N THR A 274 -15.99 -10.84 7.25
CA THR A 274 -17.37 -10.61 6.81
C THR A 274 -17.58 -11.15 5.40
N CYS A 275 -16.67 -10.86 4.47
CA CYS A 275 -16.80 -11.13 3.03
C CYS A 275 -16.04 -12.37 2.53
N GLY A 276 -15.02 -12.84 3.25
CA GLY A 276 -14.08 -13.85 2.74
C GLY A 276 -13.07 -13.30 1.72
N CYS A 277 -12.96 -11.97 1.61
CA CYS A 277 -11.97 -11.26 0.80
C CYS A 277 -11.65 -9.91 1.46
N SER A 278 -10.59 -9.23 1.04
CA SER A 278 -10.30 -7.86 1.47
C SER A 278 -9.84 -7.00 0.30
N GLU A 279 -9.89 -5.68 0.41
CA GLU A 279 -9.27 -4.82 -0.60
C GLU A 279 -7.77 -5.09 -0.74
N SER A 280 -7.25 -5.04 -1.97
CA SER A 280 -5.83 -5.25 -2.28
C SER A 280 -4.88 -4.24 -1.61
N ALA A 281 -5.43 -3.15 -1.06
CA ALA A 281 -4.69 -2.17 -0.28
C ALA A 281 -4.19 -2.73 1.06
N TYR A 282 -4.87 -3.73 1.62
CA TYR A 282 -4.52 -4.34 2.89
C TYR A 282 -3.72 -5.63 2.67
N PRO A 283 -2.56 -5.80 3.33
CA PRO A 283 -1.85 -7.06 3.29
C PRO A 283 -2.65 -8.10 4.08
N SER A 284 -3.33 -8.99 3.38
CA SER A 284 -4.15 -10.05 4.00
C SER A 284 -3.65 -11.45 3.71
N GLY A 285 -2.75 -11.63 2.74
CA GLY A 285 -2.37 -12.97 2.26
C GLY A 285 -3.51 -13.72 1.58
N ASN A 286 -4.67 -13.08 1.42
CA ASN A 286 -5.93 -13.69 1.03
C ASN A 286 -6.40 -13.17 -0.33
N ILE A 287 -7.56 -13.68 -0.77
CA ILE A 287 -8.18 -13.30 -2.05
C ILE A 287 -8.61 -11.82 -2.00
N PRO A 288 -8.23 -11.02 -3.01
CA PRO A 288 -8.69 -9.64 -3.09
C PRO A 288 -10.16 -9.55 -3.52
N CYS A 289 -10.90 -8.62 -2.93
CA CYS A 289 -12.29 -8.35 -3.32
C CYS A 289 -12.36 -7.66 -4.69
N ASP A 290 -13.30 -8.10 -5.51
CA ASP A 290 -13.73 -7.48 -6.75
C ASP A 290 -14.81 -6.43 -6.48
N ALA A 291 -14.44 -5.17 -6.63
CA ALA A 291 -15.34 -4.04 -6.48
C ALA A 291 -16.51 -4.05 -7.48
N PHE A 292 -16.40 -4.75 -8.61
CA PHE A 292 -17.51 -4.92 -9.55
C PHE A 292 -18.45 -6.07 -9.21
N ASN A 293 -18.10 -6.91 -8.22
CA ASN A 293 -19.02 -7.91 -7.71
C ASN A 293 -19.98 -7.23 -6.74
N THR A 294 -21.28 -7.21 -7.07
CA THR A 294 -22.32 -6.55 -6.26
C THR A 294 -22.38 -7.07 -4.82
N LYS A 295 -22.11 -8.36 -4.58
CA LYS A 295 -22.11 -8.94 -3.23
C LYS A 295 -20.89 -8.46 -2.43
N GLU A 296 -19.72 -8.47 -3.06
CA GLU A 296 -18.47 -8.07 -2.40
C GLU A 296 -18.47 -6.56 -2.12
N SER A 297 -18.85 -5.72 -3.09
CA SER A 297 -18.96 -4.25 -2.94
C SER A 297 -19.95 -3.82 -1.85
N LYS A 298 -21.12 -4.46 -1.75
CA LYS A 298 -22.09 -4.22 -0.66
C LYS A 298 -21.45 -4.39 0.72
N ILE A 299 -20.72 -5.50 0.90
CA ILE A 299 -20.08 -5.81 2.19
C ILE A 299 -18.93 -4.84 2.45
N LEU A 300 -18.13 -4.52 1.44
CA LEU A 300 -17.05 -3.52 1.54
C LEU A 300 -17.60 -2.18 2.04
N LEU A 301 -18.66 -1.66 1.40
CA LEU A 301 -19.27 -0.40 1.80
C LEU A 301 -19.79 -0.45 3.23
N HIS A 302 -20.49 -1.51 3.62
CA HIS A 302 -20.99 -1.63 4.99
C HIS A 302 -19.88 -1.65 6.04
N VAL A 303 -18.79 -2.39 5.78
CA VAL A 303 -17.65 -2.44 6.70
C VAL A 303 -17.02 -1.06 6.86
N VAL A 304 -16.84 -0.33 5.75
CA VAL A 304 -16.35 1.05 5.77
C VAL A 304 -17.31 1.94 6.56
N ASN A 305 -18.60 1.94 6.21
CA ASN A 305 -19.60 2.77 6.86
C ASN A 305 -19.69 2.50 8.35
N ASN A 306 -19.70 1.25 8.84
CA ASN A 306 -19.75 0.97 10.27
C ASN A 306 -18.50 1.43 11.04
N ILE A 307 -17.32 1.27 10.44
CA ILE A 307 -16.06 1.62 11.12
C ILE A 307 -15.89 3.15 11.16
N TYR A 308 -16.26 3.85 10.08
CA TYR A 308 -16.13 5.30 9.99
C TYR A 308 -17.33 6.06 10.59
N SER A 309 -18.55 5.53 10.54
CA SER A 309 -19.73 6.14 11.20
C SER A 309 -19.66 6.03 12.73
N GLY A 310 -19.02 4.99 13.27
CA GLY A 310 -18.73 4.88 14.70
C GLY A 310 -17.59 5.78 15.20
N SER A 311 -16.91 6.51 14.30
CA SER A 311 -15.72 7.33 14.62
C SER A 311 -15.75 8.76 14.07
N MET A 312 -16.94 9.31 13.79
CA MET A 312 -17.13 10.76 13.61
C MET A 312 -18.31 11.29 14.45
N LEU A 313 -18.06 11.49 15.75
CA LEU A 313 -18.39 12.69 16.56
C LEU A 313 -18.01 12.46 18.03
#